data_AF-A0A257RS96-F1
#
_entry.id   AF-A0A257RS96-F1
#
_cell.length_a   1.000
_cell.length_b   1.000
_cell.length_c   1.000
_cell.angle_alpha   90.00
_cell.angle_beta   90.00
_cell.angle_gamma   90.00
#
_symmetry.space_group_name_H-M   'P 1'
#
loop_
_entity.id
_entity.type
_entity.pdbx_description
1 polymer ?
#
loop_
_entity_poly.entity_id
_entity_poly.type
_entity_poly.pdbx_seq_one_letter_code
_entity_poly.pdbx_strand_id
1 'polypeptide(L)'
;MTARPGRLVLIGHPVAHSLSPRFQNAALRAARIPLPYELLDVAPEALDATMAALAGAAAAGNVTIPHKERAAERCHRLLPMAARTGAVNTFWTDHG
;
A
#
# COMPACT_ATOMS: atom_id res chain seq x y z
N MET A 1 21.02 3.78 -2.28
CA MET A 1 20.29 3.05 -1.21
C MET A 1 18.91 3.68 -1.13
N THR A 2 17.84 2.94 -1.44
CA THR A 2 16.48 3.43 -1.19
C THR A 2 16.27 3.51 0.31
N ALA A 3 15.76 4.64 0.78
CA ALA A 3 15.36 4.78 2.18
C ALA A 3 14.26 3.76 2.49
N ARG A 4 14.19 3.29 3.74
CA ARG A 4 13.12 2.39 4.17
C ARG A 4 11.82 3.18 4.27
N PRO A 5 10.67 2.60 3.91
CA PRO A 5 9.39 3.26 4.10
C PRO A 5 9.16 3.53 5.59
N GLY A 6 8.52 4.65 5.90
CA GLY A 6 8.09 5.00 7.26
C GLY A 6 6.92 4.13 7.74
N ARG A 7 6.14 3.55 6.82
CA ARG A 7 4.97 2.71 7.14
C ARG A 7 4.74 1.63 6.08
N LEU A 8 4.21 0.47 6.50
CA LEU A 8 3.75 -0.60 5.62
C LEU A 8 2.26 -0.89 5.87
N VAL A 9 1.45 -0.85 4.82
CA VAL A 9 -0.01 -0.97 4.94
C VAL A 9 -0.65 -1.87 3.89
N LEU A 10 -1.87 -2.35 4.15
CA LEU A 10 -2.82 -2.82 3.16
C LEU A 10 -4.07 -1.94 3.20
N ILE A 11 -4.37 -1.29 2.09
CA ILE A 11 -5.60 -0.52 1.89
C ILE A 11 -6.66 -1.40 1.23
N GLY A 12 -7.87 -1.45 1.76
CA GLY A 12 -9.01 -2.18 1.19
C GLY A 12 -10.32 -1.76 1.83
N HIS A 13 -11.45 -2.30 1.34
CA HIS A 13 -12.73 -2.18 2.05
C HIS A 13 -13.76 -3.22 1.58
N PRO A 14 -14.34 -4.04 2.48
CA PRO A 14 -13.84 -4.33 3.83
C PRO A 14 -12.51 -5.09 3.77
N VAL A 15 -11.55 -4.78 4.66
CA VAL A 15 -10.20 -5.37 4.62
C VAL A 15 -9.84 -6.27 5.81
N ALA A 16 -10.66 -6.28 6.87
CA ALA A 16 -10.36 -6.94 8.14
C ALA A 16 -10.05 -8.45 8.05
N HIS A 17 -10.59 -9.14 7.04
CA HIS A 17 -10.39 -10.58 6.84
C HIS A 17 -9.08 -10.92 6.10
N SER A 18 -8.29 -9.92 5.71
CA SER A 18 -7.04 -10.16 4.99
C SER A 18 -6.05 -10.95 5.83
N LEU A 19 -5.47 -11.99 5.22
CA LEU A 19 -4.37 -12.76 5.82
C LEU A 19 -3.01 -12.07 5.64
N SER A 20 -2.92 -11.01 4.84
CA SER A 20 -1.66 -10.30 4.56
C SER A 20 -0.89 -9.89 5.81
N PRO A 21 -1.51 -9.31 6.85
CA PRO A 21 -0.79 -8.98 8.07
C PRO A 21 -0.10 -10.18 8.72
N ARG A 22 -0.66 -11.39 8.62
CA ARG A 22 -0.06 -12.58 9.26
C ARG A 22 1.28 -12.93 8.63
N PHE A 23 1.32 -13.08 7.31
CA PHE A 23 2.55 -13.48 6.62
C PHE A 23 3.53 -12.31 6.44
N GLN A 24 3.04 -11.09 6.21
CA GLN A 24 3.91 -9.91 6.06
C GLN A 24 4.62 -9.58 7.38
N ASN A 25 3.91 -9.53 8.51
CA ASN A 25 4.55 -9.29 9.80
C ASN A 25 5.51 -10.44 10.20
N ALA A 26 5.22 -11.69 9.81
CA ALA A 26 6.14 -12.80 10.03
C ALA A 26 7.44 -12.61 9.21
N ALA A 27 7.33 -12.23 7.94
CA ALA A 27 8.48 -11.96 7.08
C ALA A 27 9.32 -10.76 7.58
N LEU A 28 8.67 -9.66 7.99
CA LEU A 28 9.34 -8.48 8.53
C LEU A 28 10.13 -8.82 9.81
N ARG A 29 9.55 -9.61 10.71
CA ARG A 29 10.24 -10.11 11.91
C ARG A 29 11.45 -10.98 11.55
N ALA A 30 11.29 -11.93 10.63
CA ALA A 30 12.38 -12.80 10.18
C ALA A 30 13.54 -12.00 9.54
N ALA A 31 13.21 -10.95 8.80
CA ALA A 31 14.16 -10.04 8.16
C ALA A 31 14.73 -8.97 9.11
N ARG A 32 14.32 -8.94 10.38
CA ARG A 32 14.69 -7.90 11.37
C ARG A 32 14.40 -6.47 10.88
N ILE A 33 13.28 -6.30 10.18
CA ILE A 33 12.79 -4.98 9.74
C ILE A 33 11.81 -4.48 10.82
N PRO A 34 12.13 -3.39 11.55
CA PRO A 34 11.32 -2.92 12.67
C PRO A 34 10.14 -2.06 12.21
N LEU A 35 9.31 -2.60 11.31
CA LEU A 35 8.10 -1.96 10.83
C LEU A 35 6.92 -2.93 10.96
N PRO A 36 5.74 -2.47 11.42
CA PRO A 36 4.52 -3.24 11.33
C PRO A 36 3.95 -3.17 9.91
N TYR A 37 3.24 -4.22 9.50
CA TYR A 37 2.33 -4.23 8.35
C TYR A 37 0.89 -4.12 8.85
N GLU A 38 0.23 -2.99 8.57
CA GLU A 38 -1.07 -2.61 9.12
C GLU A 38 -2.22 -2.77 8.11
N LEU A 39 -3.44 -2.96 8.59
CA LEU A 39 -4.65 -2.88 7.76
C LEU A 39 -5.26 -1.48 7.85
N LEU A 40 -5.60 -0.90 6.71
CA LEU A 40 -6.38 0.33 6.61
C LEU A 40 -7.69 0.02 5.90
N ASP A 41 -8.79 -0.04 6.66
CA ASP A 41 -10.14 -0.14 6.11
C ASP A 41 -10.59 1.25 5.66
N VAL A 42 -10.67 1.48 4.36
CA VAL A 42 -10.83 2.82 3.77
C VAL A 42 -12.02 2.80 2.83
N ALA A 43 -13.08 3.55 3.14
CA ALA A 43 -14.20 3.69 2.22
C ALA A 43 -13.75 4.32 0.87
N PRO A 44 -14.37 3.98 -0.28
CA PRO A 44 -13.96 4.49 -1.60
C PRO A 44 -13.80 6.01 -1.68
N GLU A 45 -14.67 6.75 -0.99
CA GLU A 45 -14.69 8.22 -0.98
C GLU A 45 -13.50 8.82 -0.24
N ALA A 46 -12.87 8.05 0.66
CA ALA A 46 -11.73 8.49 1.46
C ALA A 46 -10.36 8.11 0.83
N LEU A 47 -10.35 7.27 -0.20
CA LEU A 47 -9.13 6.69 -0.77
C LEU A 47 -8.10 7.74 -1.18
N ASP A 48 -8.54 8.76 -1.92
CA ASP A 48 -7.67 9.82 -2.42
C ASP A 48 -6.97 10.58 -1.29
N ALA A 49 -7.71 10.93 -0.25
CA ALA A 49 -7.19 11.61 0.94
C ALA A 49 -6.21 10.70 1.70
N THR A 50 -6.54 9.42 1.85
CA THR A 50 -5.66 8.44 2.49
C THR A 50 -4.35 8.26 1.72
N MET A 51 -4.40 8.13 0.40
CA MET A 51 -3.19 7.99 -0.42
C MET A 51 -2.30 9.24 -0.36
N ALA A 52 -2.89 10.44 -0.33
CA ALA A 52 -2.13 11.68 -0.14
C ALA A 52 -1.43 11.73 1.23
N ALA A 53 -2.11 11.32 2.31
CA ALA A 53 -1.52 11.25 3.64
C ALA A 53 -0.40 10.20 3.73
N LEU A 54 -0.58 9.04 3.09
CA LEU A 54 0.43 7.98 3.02
C LEU A 54 1.67 8.41 2.23
N ALA A 55 1.49 9.16 1.14
CA ALA A 55 2.61 9.74 0.41
C ALA A 55 3.43 10.70 1.28
N GLY A 56 2.77 11.57 2.06
CA GLY A 56 3.44 12.47 3.02
C GLY A 56 4.15 11.76 4.16
N ALA A 57 3.77 10.51 4.47
CA ALA A 57 4.37 9.68 5.51
C ALA A 57 5.46 8.72 4.99
N ALA A 58 5.88 8.86 3.73
CA ALA A 58 6.80 7.91 3.07
C ALA A 58 6.34 6.45 3.28
N ALA A 59 5.07 6.19 3.02
CA ALA A 59 4.49 4.86 3.18
C ALA A 59 4.63 4.02 1.91
N ALA A 60 4.77 2.72 2.10
CA ALA A 60 4.65 1.72 1.05
C ALA A 60 3.61 0.68 1.46
N GLY A 61 3.17 -0.15 0.52
CA GLY A 61 2.25 -1.21 0.86
C GLY A 61 1.46 -1.75 -0.30
N ASN A 62 0.32 -2.33 0.05
CA ASN A 62 -0.59 -2.95 -0.89
C ASN A 62 -1.94 -2.25 -0.95
N VAL A 63 -2.62 -2.45 -2.07
CA VAL A 63 -4.01 -2.03 -2.28
C VAL A 63 -4.80 -3.23 -2.76
N THR A 64 -5.97 -3.47 -2.18
CA THR A 64 -6.90 -4.50 -2.60
C THR A 64 -8.26 -3.91 -2.97
N ILE A 65 -9.20 -4.78 -3.34
CA ILE A 65 -10.56 -4.37 -3.72
C ILE A 65 -11.20 -3.48 -2.64
N PRO A 66 -12.00 -2.47 -3.05
CA PRO A 66 -12.33 -2.09 -4.43
C PRO A 66 -11.31 -1.12 -5.07
N HIS A 67 -10.20 -0.81 -4.39
CA HIS A 67 -9.41 0.39 -4.64
C HIS A 67 -8.36 0.32 -5.74
N LYS A 68 -8.15 -0.85 -6.34
CA LYS A 68 -6.96 -1.09 -7.19
C LYS A 68 -6.88 -0.16 -8.41
N GLU A 69 -8.02 0.14 -9.03
CA GLU A 69 -8.09 0.98 -10.23
C GLU A 69 -7.88 2.46 -9.86
N ARG A 70 -8.64 2.96 -8.88
CA ARG A 70 -8.49 4.33 -8.40
C ARG A 70 -7.08 4.60 -7.84
N ALA A 71 -6.49 3.62 -7.15
CA ALA A 71 -5.11 3.74 -6.69
C ALA A 71 -4.10 3.86 -7.85
N ALA A 72 -4.36 3.23 -9.00
CA ALA A 72 -3.50 3.37 -10.17
C ALA A 72 -3.56 4.80 -10.72
N GLU A 73 -4.75 5.40 -10.78
CA GLU A 73 -4.95 6.80 -11.20
C GLU A 73 -4.25 7.82 -10.27
N ARG A 74 -4.10 7.47 -8.98
CA ARG A 74 -3.43 8.32 -8.00
C ARG A 74 -1.90 8.18 -7.98
N CYS A 75 -1.33 7.16 -8.63
CA CYS A 75 0.12 6.97 -8.68
C CYS A 75 0.75 7.88 -9.75
N HIS A 76 1.77 8.67 -9.37
CA HIS A 76 2.51 9.53 -10.30
C HIS A 76 3.21 8.75 -11.43
N ARG A 77 3.65 7.52 -11.13
CA ARG A 77 4.33 6.64 -12.08
C ARG A 77 3.77 5.24 -11.93
N LEU A 78 3.50 4.60 -13.06
CA LEU A 78 3.09 3.20 -13.14
C LEU A 78 4.18 2.37 -13.79
N LEU A 79 4.37 1.15 -13.28
CA LEU A 79 5.14 0.14 -13.99
C LEU A 79 4.38 -0.31 -15.25
N PRO A 80 5.06 -0.80 -16.31
CA PRO A 80 4.42 -1.18 -17.56
C PRO A 80 3.24 -2.16 -17.39
N MET A 81 3.31 -3.09 -16.43
CA MET A 81 2.21 -4.00 -16.14
C MET A 81 0.99 -3.25 -15.57
N ALA A 82 1.19 -2.37 -14.58
CA ALA A 82 0.13 -1.59 -13.97
C ALA A 82 -0.56 -0.65 -14.97
N ALA A 83 0.22 -0.05 -15.88
CA ALA A 83 -0.33 0.78 -16.95
C ALA A 83 -1.22 -0.02 -17.91
N ARG A 84 -0.88 -1.28 -18.20
CA ARG A 84 -1.71 -2.16 -19.05
C ARG A 84 -2.98 -2.64 -18.36
N THR A 85 -2.92 -2.90 -17.05
CA THR A 85 -4.07 -3.42 -16.30
C THR A 85 -4.99 -2.33 -15.77
N GLY A 86 -4.55 -1.07 -15.75
CA GLY A 86 -5.29 0.04 -15.13
C GLY A 86 -5.46 -0.11 -13.62
N ALA A 87 -4.69 -0.99 -12.98
CA ALA A 87 -4.88 -1.38 -11.59
C ALA A 87 -3.55 -1.70 -10.90
N VAL A 88 -3.43 -1.34 -9.62
CA VAL A 88 -2.26 -1.64 -8.79
C VAL A 88 -2.64 -2.43 -7.55
N ASN A 89 -1.78 -3.38 -7.17
CA ASN A 89 -1.85 -4.04 -5.86
C ASN A 89 -0.71 -3.60 -4.93
N THR A 90 0.28 -2.87 -5.43
CA THR A 90 1.46 -2.45 -4.67
C THR A 90 1.81 -1.02 -5.02
N PHE A 91 2.16 -0.23 -4.01
CA PHE A 91 2.65 1.15 -4.15
C PHE A 91 3.80 1.40 -3.18
N TRP A 92 4.61 2.41 -3.47
CA TRP A 92 5.67 2.93 -2.60
C TRP A 92 5.97 4.38 -2.99
N THR A 93 6.68 5.12 -2.15
CA THR A 93 7.18 6.45 -2.52
C THR A 93 8.65 6.38 -2.91
N ASP A 94 9.12 7.24 -3.82
CA ASP A 94 10.52 7.23 -4.26
C ASP A 94 11.51 7.58 -3.12
N HIS A 95 11.01 8.12 -2.00
CA HIS A 95 11.78 8.42 -0.78
C HIS A 95 11.60 7.38 0.33
N GLY A 96 10.96 6.24 0.04
CA GLY A 96 10.57 5.20 0.99
C GLY A 96 9.11 4.85 0.82
#